data_AF-A0A093BT00-F1
#
_entry.id   AF-A0A093BT00-F1
#
_cell.length_a   1.000
_cell.length_b   1.000
_cell.length_c   1.000
_cell.angle_alpha   90.00
_cell.angle_beta   90.00
_cell.angle_gamma   90.00
#
_symmetry.space_group_name_H-M   'P 1'
#
loop_
_entity.id
_entity.type
_entity.pdbx_description
1 polymer ?
#
loop_
_entity_poly.entity_id
_entity_poly.type
_entity_poly.pdbx_seq_one_letter_code
_entity_poly.pdbx_strand_id
1 'polypeptide(L)'
;GYLGHNPTKTKAPVRVFQGAKRPVTDSCSPGPRYYIPPSITRNGKYEPPAHRICGLPKIKTEVTPGPSDYSIDQADKHLYKCAPAQSMTSRHKAIKNDQPPGPGTYTLPRLVGPNTAYTRASPCYSMKGRSKHSDFAKDLAKTPGPAAFPTVELDVYRKRAPKYTM
;
A
#
# COMPACT_ATOMS: atom_id res chain seq x y z
N GLY A 1 -20.74 -42.40 -45.92
CA GLY A 1 -20.64 -43.08 -44.62
C GLY A 1 -19.20 -42.99 -44.16
N TYR A 2 -18.98 -42.51 -42.94
CA TYR A 2 -17.65 -42.17 -42.42
C TYR A 2 -16.76 -43.43 -42.32
N LEU A 3 -15.57 -43.34 -42.93
CA LEU A 3 -14.62 -44.43 -43.13
C LEU A 3 -13.80 -44.63 -41.84
N GLY A 4 -14.45 -45.02 -40.74
CA GLY A 4 -13.85 -44.92 -39.41
C GLY A 4 -13.97 -46.13 -38.48
N HIS A 5 -14.84 -47.10 -38.75
CA HIS A 5 -15.11 -48.18 -37.78
C HIS A 5 -15.37 -49.53 -38.44
N ASN A 6 -14.33 -50.13 -39.03
CA ASN A 6 -14.35 -51.56 -39.34
C ASN A 6 -13.50 -52.32 -38.31
N PRO A 7 -14.10 -53.12 -37.41
CA PRO A 7 -13.40 -53.81 -36.32
C PRO A 7 -12.54 -55.01 -36.79
N THR A 8 -12.60 -55.37 -38.07
CA THR A 8 -11.85 -56.52 -38.63
C THR A 8 -10.40 -56.20 -39.02
N LYS A 9 -9.99 -54.94 -39.02
CA LYS A 9 -8.60 -54.56 -39.35
C LYS A 9 -7.71 -54.60 -38.12
N THR A 10 -6.54 -55.23 -38.24
CA THR A 10 -5.49 -55.26 -37.22
C THR A 10 -5.03 -53.84 -36.90
N LYS A 11 -5.05 -53.47 -35.62
CA LYS A 11 -4.59 -52.16 -35.12
C LYS A 11 -3.17 -52.29 -34.57
N ALA A 12 -2.31 -51.32 -34.86
CA ALA A 12 -0.97 -51.25 -34.27
C ALA A 12 -1.06 -51.01 -32.74
N PRO A 13 -0.11 -51.53 -31.94
CA PRO A 13 -0.14 -51.38 -30.49
C PRO A 13 -0.04 -49.90 -30.06
N VAL A 14 -0.85 -49.51 -29.08
CA VAL A 14 -0.80 -48.18 -28.46
C VAL A 14 0.46 -48.08 -27.59
N ARG A 15 1.36 -47.17 -27.93
CA ARG A 15 2.56 -46.88 -27.13
C ARG A 15 2.20 -45.89 -26.03
N VAL A 16 2.29 -46.33 -24.77
CA VAL A 16 2.13 -45.47 -23.60
C VAL A 16 3.48 -44.81 -23.30
N PHE A 17 3.56 -43.48 -23.36
CA PHE A 17 4.73 -42.75 -22.87
C PHE A 17 4.74 -42.79 -21.33
N GLN A 18 5.87 -43.15 -20.73
CA GLN A 18 6.00 -43.12 -19.27
C GLN A 18 5.90 -41.68 -18.77
N GLY A 19 4.98 -41.43 -17.84
CA GLY A 19 4.79 -40.12 -17.21
C GLY A 19 6.04 -39.67 -16.44
N ALA A 20 6.16 -38.37 -16.19
CA ALA A 20 7.27 -37.77 -15.47
C ALA A 20 7.49 -38.42 -14.09
N LYS A 21 8.76 -38.63 -13.72
CA LYS A 21 9.14 -39.19 -12.42
C LYS A 21 8.66 -38.26 -11.30
N ARG A 22 8.12 -38.83 -10.22
CA ARG A 22 7.73 -38.07 -9.01
C ARG A 22 8.97 -37.39 -8.42
N PRO A 23 8.86 -36.16 -7.90
CA PRO A 23 9.98 -35.48 -7.25
C PRO A 23 10.46 -36.27 -6.03
N VAL A 24 11.76 -36.16 -5.73
CA VAL A 24 12.44 -36.91 -4.66
C VAL A 24 11.87 -36.48 -3.30
N THR A 25 11.60 -37.47 -2.45
CA THR A 25 10.91 -37.36 -1.15
C THR A 25 11.58 -36.39 -0.17
N ASP A 26 12.87 -36.10 -0.33
CA ASP A 26 13.64 -35.21 0.53
C ASP A 26 13.19 -33.74 0.49
N SER A 27 12.30 -33.40 -0.44
CA SER A 27 11.76 -32.05 -0.61
C SER A 27 10.28 -31.90 -0.20
N CYS A 28 9.64 -32.98 0.27
CA CYS A 28 8.22 -32.99 0.63
C CYS A 28 8.05 -33.14 2.15
N SER A 29 8.05 -32.01 2.87
CA SER A 29 7.57 -31.97 4.25
C SER A 29 6.05 -31.74 4.28
N PRO A 30 5.32 -32.28 5.26
CA PRO A 30 3.85 -32.22 5.32
C PRO A 30 3.27 -30.81 5.59
N GLY A 31 4.10 -29.77 5.59
CA GLY A 31 3.68 -28.41 5.86
C GLY A 31 4.66 -27.39 5.29
N PRO A 32 4.27 -26.11 5.24
CA PRO A 32 5.15 -25.04 4.82
C PRO A 32 6.43 -25.05 5.67
N ARG A 33 7.60 -24.93 5.02
CA ARG A 33 8.92 -24.88 5.67
C ARG A 33 9.08 -23.66 6.62
N TYR A 34 8.15 -22.70 6.55
CA TYR A 34 8.12 -21.48 7.35
C TYR A 34 6.77 -21.33 8.04
N TYR A 35 6.79 -20.67 9.20
CA TYR A 35 5.60 -20.36 9.98
C TYR A 35 4.66 -19.43 9.20
N ILE A 36 3.41 -19.86 9.01
CA ILE A 36 2.34 -19.04 8.41
C ILE A 36 1.39 -18.61 9.54
N PRO A 37 1.22 -17.30 9.78
CA PRO A 37 0.27 -16.84 10.79
C PRO A 37 -1.17 -17.23 10.40
N PRO A 38 -1.97 -17.77 11.34
CA PRO A 38 -3.28 -18.35 11.07
C PRO A 38 -4.33 -17.32 10.63
N SER A 39 -4.05 -16.03 10.82
CA SER A 39 -4.92 -14.93 10.36
C SER A 39 -4.88 -14.72 8.84
N ILE A 40 -4.02 -15.40 8.09
CA ILE A 40 -3.92 -15.23 6.63
C ILE A 40 -4.91 -16.16 5.92
N THR A 41 -5.84 -15.57 5.18
CA THR A 41 -6.76 -16.28 4.27
C THR A 41 -6.35 -16.07 2.81
N ARG A 42 -6.99 -16.77 1.87
CA ARG A 42 -6.78 -16.60 0.41
C ARG A 42 -6.90 -15.14 -0.05
N ASN A 43 -7.71 -14.34 0.64
CA ASN A 43 -8.01 -12.97 0.28
C ASN A 43 -7.19 -11.94 1.08
N GLY A 44 -6.25 -12.39 1.93
CA GLY A 44 -5.45 -11.55 2.81
C GLY A 44 -5.71 -11.81 4.30
N LYS A 45 -5.25 -10.90 5.16
CA LYS A 45 -5.38 -11.02 6.62
C LYS A 45 -6.86 -10.88 7.02
N TYR A 46 -7.39 -11.89 7.72
CA TYR A 46 -8.69 -11.86 8.36
C TYR A 46 -8.62 -11.01 9.63
N GLU A 47 -9.42 -9.96 9.66
CA GLU A 47 -9.70 -9.16 10.84
C GLU A 47 -11.20 -9.29 11.15
N PRO A 48 -11.60 -9.60 12.39
CA PRO A 48 -13.01 -9.66 12.75
C PRO A 48 -13.66 -8.27 12.60
N PRO A 49 -14.95 -8.19 12.23
CA PRO A 49 -15.65 -6.91 12.12
C PRO A 49 -15.61 -6.14 13.45
N ALA A 50 -15.05 -4.93 13.44
CA ALA A 50 -15.04 -4.07 14.62
C ALA A 50 -16.41 -3.38 14.78
N HIS A 51 -17.04 -3.57 15.93
CA HIS A 51 -18.25 -2.82 16.30
C HIS A 51 -17.87 -1.38 16.62
N ARG A 52 -18.42 -0.40 15.88
CA ARG A 52 -18.30 1.00 16.25
C ARG A 52 -19.17 1.25 17.48
N ILE A 53 -18.57 1.73 18.56
CA ILE A 53 -19.30 2.27 19.70
C ILE A 53 -19.86 3.63 19.23
N CYS A 54 -21.07 3.61 18.67
CA CYS A 54 -21.81 4.84 18.38
C CYS A 54 -22.25 5.47 19.70
N GLY A 55 -22.19 6.80 19.78
CA GLY A 55 -22.60 7.54 20.98
C GLY A 55 -24.04 7.24 21.38
N LEU A 56 -24.35 7.43 22.67
CA LEU A 56 -25.69 7.22 23.21
C LEU A 56 -26.71 8.07 22.44
N PRO A 57 -27.89 7.51 22.09
CA PRO A 57 -28.96 8.29 21.49
C PRO A 57 -29.34 9.43 22.43
N LYS A 58 -29.51 10.64 21.88
CA LYS A 58 -29.96 11.80 22.66
C LYS A 58 -31.33 11.47 23.27
N ILE A 59 -31.37 11.39 24.60
CA ILE A 59 -32.61 11.23 25.36
C ILE A 59 -33.41 12.52 25.13
N LYS A 60 -34.52 12.41 24.40
CA LYS A 60 -35.44 13.52 24.25
C LYS A 60 -36.30 13.58 25.52
N THR A 61 -36.28 14.70 26.21
CA THR A 61 -37.21 14.96 27.30
C THR A 61 -38.63 14.93 26.73
N GLU A 62 -39.49 14.06 27.27
CA GLU A 62 -40.89 13.98 26.86
C GLU A 62 -41.59 15.27 27.29
N VAL A 63 -42.00 16.08 26.30
CA VAL A 63 -42.76 17.31 26.54
C VAL A 63 -44.22 16.92 26.69
N THR A 64 -44.79 17.15 27.87
CA THR A 64 -46.22 16.95 28.09
C THR A 64 -47.01 17.93 27.22
N PRO A 65 -47.95 17.46 26.38
CA PRO A 65 -48.78 18.34 25.56
C PRO A 65 -49.63 19.29 26.43
N GLY A 66 -49.86 20.51 25.93
CA GLY A 66 -50.73 21.47 26.59
C GLY A 66 -52.20 21.04 26.56
N PRO A 67 -53.08 21.67 27.37
CA PRO A 67 -54.50 21.27 27.48
C PRO A 67 -55.27 21.31 26.16
N SER A 68 -54.82 22.09 25.18
CA SER A 68 -55.43 22.19 23.84
C SER A 68 -54.76 21.31 22.77
N ASP A 69 -53.64 20.64 23.09
CA ASP A 69 -52.87 19.85 22.13
C ASP A 69 -53.32 18.37 22.08
N TYR A 70 -54.24 17.98 22.97
CA TYR A 70 -54.80 16.63 22.98
C TYR A 70 -55.74 16.45 21.79
N SER A 71 -55.35 15.59 20.85
CA SER A 71 -56.18 15.20 19.70
C SER A 71 -56.85 13.84 19.96
N ILE A 72 -58.19 13.81 20.01
CA ILE A 72 -58.97 12.60 20.28
C ILE A 72 -58.97 11.65 19.06
N ASP A 73 -58.85 12.19 17.84
CA ASP A 73 -58.86 11.42 16.58
C ASP A 73 -57.73 10.38 16.47
N GLN A 74 -56.60 10.59 17.14
CA GLN A 74 -55.50 9.62 17.19
C GLN A 74 -55.74 8.55 18.26
N ALA A 75 -56.61 8.81 19.25
CA ALA A 75 -56.90 7.90 20.36
C ALA A 75 -57.78 6.71 19.93
N ASP A 76 -58.59 6.86 18.87
CA ASP A 76 -59.42 5.76 18.34
C ASP A 76 -58.60 4.53 17.96
N LYS A 77 -57.36 4.71 17.48
CA LYS A 77 -56.42 3.63 17.18
C LYS A 77 -55.97 2.85 18.42
N HIS A 78 -56.03 3.48 19.59
CA HIS A 78 -55.69 2.88 20.88
C HIS A 78 -56.92 2.28 21.58
N LEU A 79 -58.11 2.81 21.33
CA LEU A 79 -59.38 2.33 21.89
C LEU A 79 -59.91 1.09 21.16
N TYR A 80 -59.76 1.02 19.84
CA TYR A 80 -60.30 -0.06 19.02
C TYR A 80 -59.19 -0.85 18.33
N LYS A 81 -59.39 -2.16 18.14
CA LYS A 81 -58.46 -2.98 17.35
C LYS A 81 -58.52 -2.59 15.88
N CYS A 82 -57.50 -1.89 15.40
CA CYS A 82 -57.34 -1.59 13.97
C CYS A 82 -56.47 -2.64 13.28
N ALA A 83 -56.75 -2.91 11.99
CA ALA A 83 -55.86 -3.71 11.14
C ALA A 83 -54.52 -2.97 10.93
N PRO A 84 -53.39 -3.69 10.74
CA PRO A 84 -52.07 -3.07 10.58
C PRO A 84 -52.01 -2.22 9.30
N ALA A 85 -51.69 -0.93 9.44
CA ALA A 85 -51.45 -0.03 8.31
C ALA A 85 -50.00 -0.19 7.82
N GLN A 86 -49.81 -0.90 6.70
CA GLN A 86 -48.51 -1.07 6.06
C GLN A 86 -48.21 0.17 5.20
N SER A 87 -47.23 0.99 5.58
CA SER A 87 -46.75 2.08 4.72
C SER A 87 -45.65 1.57 3.79
N MET A 88 -45.85 1.66 2.48
CA MET A 88 -44.78 1.39 1.52
C MET A 88 -43.90 2.64 1.37
N THR A 89 -42.70 2.60 1.95
CA THR A 89 -41.64 3.58 1.68
C THR A 89 -41.06 3.37 0.28
N SER A 90 -40.61 4.43 -0.38
CA SER A 90 -40.03 4.36 -1.72
C SER A 90 -38.73 3.54 -1.71
N ARG A 91 -38.48 2.80 -2.79
CA ARG A 91 -37.23 2.03 -2.92
C ARG A 91 -36.04 2.98 -2.98
N HIS A 92 -35.04 2.74 -2.15
CA HIS A 92 -33.73 3.38 -2.28
C HIS A 92 -33.18 3.16 -3.71
N LYS A 93 -32.63 4.20 -4.32
CA LYS A 93 -31.99 4.09 -5.64
C LYS A 93 -30.87 3.05 -5.56
N ALA A 94 -30.81 2.15 -6.53
CA ALA A 94 -29.73 1.19 -6.62
C ALA A 94 -28.38 1.93 -6.66
N ILE A 95 -27.47 1.58 -5.75
CA ILE A 95 -26.11 2.09 -5.74
C ILE A 95 -25.43 1.57 -7.02
N LYS A 96 -25.10 2.49 -7.94
CA LYS A 96 -24.35 2.16 -9.15
C LYS A 96 -22.86 2.09 -8.80
N ASN A 97 -22.36 0.89 -8.54
CA ASN A 97 -20.93 0.66 -8.28
C ASN A 97 -20.08 0.69 -9.57
N ASP A 98 -20.70 0.54 -10.74
CA ASP A 98 -19.99 0.51 -12.03
C ASP A 98 -19.93 1.89 -12.67
N GLN A 99 -19.18 2.81 -12.07
CA GLN A 99 -18.72 3.99 -12.78
C GLN A 99 -17.39 3.65 -13.45
N PRO A 100 -17.36 3.41 -14.78
CA PRO A 100 -16.11 3.16 -15.46
C PRO A 100 -15.19 4.39 -15.34
N PRO A 101 -13.87 4.18 -15.22
CA PRO A 101 -12.91 5.26 -15.25
C PRO A 101 -13.12 6.14 -16.50
N GLY A 102 -13.11 7.47 -16.32
CA GLY A 102 -13.22 8.43 -17.43
C GLY A 102 -12.09 8.28 -18.45
N PRO A 103 -12.25 8.79 -19.69
CA PRO A 103 -11.35 8.53 -20.82
C PRO A 103 -9.87 8.92 -20.61
N GLY A 104 -9.54 9.73 -19.61
CA GLY A 104 -8.17 10.10 -19.24
C GLY A 104 -7.62 9.45 -17.96
N THR A 105 -8.39 8.57 -17.30
CA THR A 105 -7.98 7.95 -16.02
C THR A 105 -7.28 6.61 -16.20
N TYR A 106 -7.19 6.10 -17.43
CA TYR A 106 -6.41 4.90 -17.75
C TYR A 106 -4.92 5.25 -17.75
N THR A 107 -4.22 4.94 -16.66
CA THR A 107 -2.75 5.03 -16.59
C THR A 107 -2.13 3.68 -16.90
N LEU A 108 -1.26 3.62 -17.90
CA LEU A 108 -0.45 2.42 -18.15
C LEU A 108 0.51 2.19 -16.96
N PRO A 109 0.66 0.94 -16.50
CA PRO A 109 1.64 0.62 -15.48
C PRO A 109 3.04 0.95 -15.99
N ARG A 110 3.82 1.66 -15.18
CA ARG A 110 5.23 1.98 -15.46
C ARG A 110 5.98 0.68 -15.77
N LEU A 111 6.83 0.64 -16.79
CA LEU A 111 7.60 -0.56 -17.17
C LEU A 111 9.07 -0.53 -16.69
N VAL A 112 9.51 0.61 -16.16
CA VAL A 112 10.91 0.85 -15.74
C VAL A 112 10.95 1.41 -14.33
N GLY A 113 11.67 0.74 -13.44
CA GLY A 113 11.83 1.13 -12.03
C GLY A 113 11.18 0.16 -11.03
N PRO A 114 11.49 0.29 -9.73
CA PRO A 114 10.88 -0.55 -8.71
C PRO A 114 9.37 -0.26 -8.65
N ASN A 115 8.54 -1.30 -8.60
CA ASN A 115 7.06 -1.26 -8.50
C ASN A 115 6.29 -1.30 -9.84
N THR A 116 6.49 -2.39 -10.60
CA THR A 116 5.65 -2.73 -11.74
C THR A 116 4.66 -3.82 -11.32
N ALA A 117 3.35 -3.57 -11.49
CA ALA A 117 2.30 -4.43 -10.94
C ALA A 117 2.19 -5.80 -11.63
N TYR A 118 2.56 -5.89 -12.92
CA TYR A 118 2.26 -7.06 -13.76
C TYR A 118 3.49 -7.75 -14.37
N THR A 119 4.66 -7.11 -14.33
CA THR A 119 5.89 -7.62 -14.96
C THR A 119 7.07 -7.39 -14.02
N ARG A 120 8.19 -8.10 -14.24
CA ARG A 120 9.45 -7.78 -13.56
C ARG A 120 10.09 -6.58 -14.24
N ALA A 121 10.34 -5.51 -13.48
CA ALA A 121 11.08 -4.34 -13.97
C ALA A 121 12.59 -4.56 -13.89
N SER A 122 13.31 -4.04 -14.88
CA SER A 122 14.76 -3.91 -14.82
C SER A 122 15.17 -2.84 -13.79
N PRO A 123 16.33 -3.01 -13.11
CA PRO A 123 16.84 -2.01 -12.18
C PRO A 123 17.05 -0.66 -12.89
N CYS A 124 16.59 0.42 -12.25
CA CYS A 124 16.77 1.79 -12.74
C CYS A 124 17.81 2.48 -11.86
N TYR A 125 19.04 2.56 -12.35
CA TYR A 125 20.14 3.25 -11.67
C TYR A 125 20.08 4.74 -12.00
N SER A 126 20.12 5.59 -10.98
CA SER A 126 20.34 7.03 -11.13
C SER A 126 21.65 7.40 -10.45
N MET A 127 22.43 8.26 -11.11
CA MET A 127 23.62 8.84 -10.49
C MET A 127 23.18 10.02 -9.62
N LYS A 128 23.44 9.95 -8.32
CA LYS A 128 23.27 11.09 -7.41
C LYS A 128 24.34 12.14 -7.76
N GLY A 129 23.93 13.40 -7.92
CA GLY A 129 24.85 14.50 -8.17
C GLY A 129 25.90 14.64 -7.05
N ARG A 130 27.11 15.10 -7.40
CA ARG A 130 28.21 15.29 -6.45
C ARG A 130 27.79 16.20 -5.30
N SER A 131 27.87 15.71 -4.07
CA SER A 131 27.56 16.53 -2.89
C SER A 131 28.70 17.52 -2.64
N LYS A 132 28.38 18.79 -2.38
CA LYS A 132 29.38 19.81 -1.98
C LYS A 132 29.87 19.63 -0.52
N HIS A 133 29.43 18.56 0.16
CA HIS A 133 29.60 18.40 1.60
C HIS A 133 30.91 17.70 1.98
N SER A 134 31.55 16.99 1.05
CA SER A 134 32.78 16.22 1.31
C SER A 134 33.83 16.43 0.21
N ASP A 135 33.92 17.65 -0.34
CA ASP A 135 34.87 17.93 -1.41
C ASP A 135 36.28 18.11 -0.83
N PHE A 136 37.26 17.34 -1.31
CA PHE A 136 38.67 17.41 -0.88
C PHE A 136 39.27 18.82 -1.10
N ALA A 137 38.67 19.58 -2.04
CA ALA A 137 38.99 20.97 -2.30
C ALA A 137 38.75 21.90 -1.09
N LYS A 138 37.82 21.57 -0.18
CA LYS A 138 37.59 22.35 1.05
C LYS A 138 38.69 22.14 2.09
N ASP A 139 39.40 21.02 2.05
CA ASP A 139 40.46 20.73 3.01
C ASP A 139 41.79 21.41 2.63
N LEU A 140 42.05 21.58 1.32
CA LEU A 140 43.15 22.43 0.83
C LEU A 140 43.05 23.89 1.29
N ALA A 141 41.82 24.39 1.48
CA ALA A 141 41.58 25.77 1.91
C ALA A 141 41.92 26.03 3.40
N LYS A 142 42.23 24.97 4.18
CA LYS A 142 42.63 25.12 5.60
C LYS A 142 44.14 25.25 5.78
N THR A 143 44.93 24.97 4.74
CA THR A 143 46.37 25.20 4.75
C THR A 143 46.65 26.61 4.24
N PRO A 144 47.04 27.56 5.13
CA PRO A 144 47.47 28.87 4.68
C PRO A 144 48.64 28.71 3.71
N GLY A 145 48.58 29.40 2.56
CA GLY A 145 49.68 29.41 1.61
C GLY A 145 50.94 30.04 2.21
N PRO A 146 52.13 29.85 1.60
CA PRO A 146 53.40 30.34 2.14
C PRO A 146 53.44 31.87 2.38
N ALA A 147 52.61 32.64 1.66
CA ALA A 147 52.47 34.09 1.82
C ALA A 147 51.55 34.52 2.97
N ALA A 148 50.85 33.60 3.64
CA ALA A 148 49.95 33.90 4.75
C ALA A 148 50.64 33.87 6.13
N PHE A 149 51.91 33.48 6.18
CA PHE A 149 52.71 33.58 7.40
C PHE A 149 53.27 35.01 7.55
N PRO A 150 53.20 35.63 8.73
CA PRO A 150 53.77 36.96 8.95
C PRO A 150 55.30 36.91 8.88
N THR A 151 55.90 37.97 8.35
CA THR A 151 57.36 38.12 8.34
C THR A 151 57.87 38.27 9.77
N VAL A 152 58.76 37.37 10.20
CA VAL A 152 59.42 37.46 11.51
C VAL A 152 60.58 38.45 11.43
N GLU A 153 60.74 39.31 12.43
CA GLU A 153 61.87 40.24 12.50
C GLU A 153 63.21 39.49 12.54
N LEU A 154 64.16 39.91 11.70
CA LEU A 154 65.47 39.26 11.54
C LEU A 154 66.30 39.27 12.84
N ASP A 155 66.06 40.25 13.72
CA ASP A 155 66.74 40.42 15.00
C ASP A 155 66.45 39.27 15.98
N VAL A 156 65.40 38.46 15.73
CA VAL A 156 65.05 37.29 16.55
C VAL A 156 66.08 36.16 16.43
N TYR A 157 66.70 36.01 15.26
CA TYR A 157 67.62 34.89 14.99
C TYR A 157 68.98 35.31 14.40
N ARG A 158 69.15 36.58 14.03
CA ARG A 158 70.44 37.15 13.63
C ARG A 158 70.90 38.17 14.66
N LYS A 159 72.20 38.20 14.92
CA LYS A 159 72.82 39.23 15.76
C LYS A 159 72.55 40.60 15.15
N ARG A 160 71.86 41.46 15.90
CA ARG A 160 71.53 42.83 15.52
C ARG A 160 72.79 43.68 15.35
N ALA A 161 72.81 44.54 14.33
CA ALA A 161 73.87 45.55 14.20
C ALA A 161 73.78 46.59 15.34
N PRO A 162 74.91 47.12 15.82
CA PRO A 162 74.91 48.14 16.86
C PRO A 162 74.17 49.40 16.40
N LYS A 163 73.31 49.95 17.26
CA LYS A 163 72.64 51.25 17.05
C LYS A 163 73.42 52.33 17.79
N TYR A 164 73.73 53.42 17.09
CA TYR A 164 74.41 54.58 17.66
C TYR A 164 73.45 55.77 17.71
N THR A 165 73.59 56.60 18.74
CA THR A 165 72.93 57.90 18.88
C THR A 165 74.02 58.95 19.12
N MET A 166 73.90 60.13 18.51
CA MET A 166 74.83 61.25 18.75
C MET A 166 74.61 61.90 20.11
#